data_AF-A0A0N0NLH6-F1
#
_entry.id   AF-A0A0N0NLH6-F1
#
_cell.length_a   1.000
_cell.length_b   1.000
_cell.length_c   1.000
_cell.angle_alpha   90.00
_cell.angle_beta   90.00
_cell.angle_gamma   90.00
#
_symmetry.space_group_name_H-M   'P 1'
#
loop_
_entity.id
_entity.type
_entity.pdbx_description
1 polymer ?
#
loop_
_entity_poly.entity_id
_entity_poly.type
_entity_poly.pdbx_seq_one_letter_code
_entity_poly.pdbx_strand_id
1 'polypeptide(L)'
;MGFFGGSSSGDKSSNSESPSADFNPPSSPLSSPSPFGSSTSTSTSTALRNRIQSDVTARQNLLNARILMSKVNENCFDHCIPAPGNTLSSKESQCLSSCMEKYIDAWNTVSRTYMGRIQREGGGGLIGGPQ
;
A
#
# COMPACT_ATOMS: atom_id res chain seq x y z
N MET A 1 19.59 33.01 -39.83
CA MET A 1 20.16 32.04 -38.86
C MET A 1 20.47 32.82 -37.58
N GLY A 2 20.00 32.31 -36.45
CA GLY A 2 19.58 33.10 -35.28
C GLY A 2 20.65 33.79 -34.45
N PHE A 3 20.24 34.94 -33.92
CA PHE A 3 20.71 35.62 -32.71
C PHE A 3 20.30 34.83 -31.46
N PHE A 4 21.13 34.84 -30.40
CA PHE A 4 20.78 35.32 -29.05
C PHE A 4 22.00 35.21 -28.11
N GLY A 5 22.40 36.34 -27.54
CA GLY A 5 23.27 36.41 -26.36
C GLY A 5 22.44 36.67 -25.11
N GLY A 6 22.96 36.30 -23.93
CA GLY A 6 22.35 36.64 -22.64
C GLY A 6 22.93 35.83 -21.47
N SER A 7 23.58 36.54 -20.55
CA SER A 7 24.20 36.04 -19.32
C SER A 7 23.20 35.76 -18.18
N SER A 8 23.68 34.96 -17.20
CA SER A 8 23.48 35.09 -15.75
C SER A 8 22.49 34.14 -15.03
N SER A 9 23.09 33.35 -14.13
CA SER A 9 22.76 33.09 -12.70
C SER A 9 21.34 32.67 -12.28
N GLY A 10 21.28 31.57 -11.50
CA GLY A 10 20.23 31.35 -10.51
C GLY A 10 19.91 29.88 -10.20
N ASP A 11 20.35 29.42 -9.02
CA ASP A 11 19.63 28.58 -8.04
C ASP A 11 19.18 27.15 -8.47
N LYS A 12 19.25 26.08 -7.68
CA LYS A 12 19.35 25.92 -6.23
C LYS A 12 19.75 24.44 -5.97
N SER A 13 20.79 24.20 -5.17
CA SER A 13 21.03 22.87 -4.59
C SER A 13 19.79 22.44 -3.80
N SER A 14 19.22 21.30 -4.17
CA SER A 14 18.25 20.63 -3.32
C SER A 14 18.97 20.12 -2.09
N ASN A 15 18.64 20.69 -0.93
CA ASN A 15 19.06 20.16 0.36
C ASN A 15 18.61 18.70 0.46
N SER A 16 19.57 17.82 0.71
CA SER A 16 19.34 16.49 1.22
C SER A 16 18.92 16.60 2.69
N GLU A 17 17.63 16.87 2.94
CA GLU A 17 17.05 16.70 4.26
C GLU A 17 16.57 15.26 4.40
N SER A 18 17.37 14.48 5.14
CA SER A 18 16.97 13.20 5.72
C SER A 18 15.80 13.43 6.68
N PRO A 19 14.73 12.62 6.68
CA PRO A 19 13.81 12.62 7.79
C PRO A 19 14.44 11.78 8.91
N SER A 20 15.21 12.42 9.78
CA SER A 20 15.49 11.88 11.11
C SER A 20 14.18 11.82 11.89
N ALA A 21 13.92 10.65 12.47
CA ALA A 21 12.78 10.38 13.32
C ALA A 21 12.85 11.22 14.61
N ASP A 22 12.13 12.34 14.65
CA ASP A 22 11.79 13.02 15.89
C ASP A 22 10.41 12.55 16.37
N PHE A 23 10.46 11.69 17.39
CA PHE A 23 9.31 11.22 18.15
C PHE A 23 8.86 12.38 19.08
N ASN A 24 8.05 13.29 18.56
CA ASN A 24 7.47 14.37 19.35
C ASN A 24 5.95 14.13 19.49
N PRO A 25 5.45 13.68 20.66
CA PRO A 25 4.01 13.56 20.87
C PRO A 25 3.41 14.96 20.97
N PRO A 26 2.31 15.28 20.26
CA PRO A 26 1.59 16.51 20.54
C PRO A 26 0.97 16.40 21.94
N SER A 27 1.50 17.18 22.88
CA SER A 27 0.86 17.51 24.13
C SER A 27 -0.53 18.08 23.82
N SER A 28 -1.55 17.28 24.12
CA SER A 28 -2.95 17.65 23.94
C SER A 28 -3.32 18.71 24.99
N PRO A 29 -3.93 19.85 24.62
CA PRO A 29 -4.68 20.62 25.60
C PRO A 29 -6.00 19.90 25.89
N LEU A 30 -6.17 19.54 27.16
CA LEU A 30 -7.42 19.09 27.75
C LEU A 30 -8.42 20.25 27.71
N SER A 31 -9.32 20.26 26.73
CA SER A 31 -10.46 21.18 26.69
C SER A 31 -11.75 20.38 26.79
N SER A 32 -12.36 20.46 27.98
CA SER A 32 -13.67 19.89 28.33
C SER A 32 -14.77 20.30 27.34
N PRO A 33 -15.63 19.38 26.88
CA PRO A 33 -16.88 19.74 26.23
C PRO A 33 -17.99 19.93 27.27
N SER A 34 -18.46 21.18 27.40
CA SER A 34 -19.72 21.53 28.06
C SER A 34 -20.92 20.99 27.27
N PRO A 35 -22.04 20.58 27.90
CA PRO A 35 -23.18 20.02 27.20
C PRO A 35 -24.24 21.09 26.92
N PHE A 36 -24.07 21.93 25.90
CA PHE A 36 -25.16 22.76 25.36
C PHE A 36 -24.90 23.08 23.88
N GLY A 37 -25.80 22.67 22.99
CA GLY A 37 -25.77 23.02 21.56
C GLY A 37 -26.36 21.95 20.66
N SER A 38 -27.66 22.03 20.42
CA SER A 38 -28.45 21.17 19.53
C SER A 38 -28.01 21.25 18.06
N SER A 39 -28.33 20.17 17.34
CA SER A 39 -28.66 20.14 15.90
C SER A 39 -27.48 20.17 14.91
N THR A 40 -27.08 18.99 14.43
CA THR A 40 -26.96 18.60 12.99
C THR A 40 -26.41 17.18 12.92
N SER A 41 -27.31 16.19 12.93
CA SER A 41 -26.97 14.77 13.06
C SER A 41 -26.66 14.06 11.74
N THR A 42 -26.59 14.77 10.61
CA THR A 42 -26.53 14.12 9.29
C THR A 42 -25.19 14.29 8.57
N SER A 43 -24.45 15.38 8.80
CA SER A 43 -23.19 15.68 8.10
C SER A 43 -21.92 15.13 8.78
N THR A 44 -21.91 15.01 10.11
CA THR A 44 -20.79 14.38 10.86
C THR A 44 -20.75 12.86 10.63
N SER A 45 -21.91 12.24 10.39
CA SER A 45 -22.01 10.80 10.16
C SER A 45 -21.28 10.36 8.89
N THR A 46 -21.38 11.13 7.80
CA THR A 46 -20.75 10.84 6.51
C THR A 46 -19.24 11.06 6.56
N ALA A 47 -18.78 12.11 7.24
CA ALA A 47 -17.35 12.38 7.44
C ALA A 47 -16.67 11.32 8.33
N LEU A 48 -17.36 10.86 9.39
CA LEU A 48 -16.92 9.74 10.22
C LEU A 48 -16.91 8.43 9.42
N ARG A 49 -17.95 8.16 8.63
CA ARG A 49 -18.03 6.97 7.75
C ARG A 49 -16.87 6.94 6.76
N ASN A 50 -16.56 8.07 6.12
CA ASN A 50 -15.47 8.18 5.16
C ASN A 50 -14.09 7.97 5.83
N ARG A 51 -13.88 8.52 7.03
CA ARG A 51 -12.66 8.23 7.80
C ARG A 51 -12.53 6.75 8.15
N ILE A 52 -13.60 6.14 8.68
CA ILE A 52 -13.60 4.71 9.03
C ILE A 52 -13.37 3.85 7.78
N GLN A 53 -14.02 4.16 6.66
CA GLN A 53 -13.84 3.44 5.40
C GLN A 53 -12.39 3.52 4.90
N SER A 54 -11.77 4.70 4.98
CA SER A 54 -10.36 4.88 4.58
C SER A 54 -9.40 4.07 5.47
N ASP A 55 -9.64 4.05 6.78
CA ASP A 55 -8.83 3.30 7.75
C ASP A 55 -8.98 1.78 7.58
N VAL A 56 -10.21 1.31 7.34
CA VAL A 56 -10.49 -0.11 7.04
C VAL A 56 -9.80 -0.54 5.73
N THR A 57 -9.84 0.29 4.69
CA THR A 57 -9.22 -0.01 3.39
C THR A 57 -7.69 -0.08 3.50
N ALA A 58 -7.08 0.86 4.23
CA ALA A 58 -5.64 0.87 4.45
C ALA A 58 -5.18 -0.39 5.22
N ARG A 59 -5.92 -0.78 6.27
CA ARG A 59 -5.65 -2.00 7.04
C ARG A 59 -5.80 -3.26 6.19
N GLN A 60 -6.81 -3.33 5.33
CA GLN A 60 -7.02 -4.47 4.43
C GLN A 60 -5.86 -4.63 3.44
N ASN A 61 -5.36 -3.52 2.89
CA ASN A 61 -4.22 -3.55 1.97
C ASN A 61 -2.96 -4.08 2.66
N LEU A 62 -2.71 -3.67 3.91
CA LEU A 62 -1.59 -4.18 4.71
C LEU A 62 -1.72 -5.67 5.03
N LEU A 63 -2.92 -6.15 5.38
CA LEU A 63 -3.17 -7.56 5.63
C LEU A 63 -3.01 -8.42 4.37
N ASN A 64 -3.55 -7.97 3.24
CA ASN A 64 -3.39 -8.63 1.94
C ASN A 64 -1.92 -8.73 1.52
N ALA A 65 -1.13 -7.67 1.74
CA ALA A 65 0.30 -7.69 1.47
C ALA A 65 1.06 -8.64 2.41
N ARG A 66 0.69 -8.72 3.69
CA ARG A 66 1.30 -9.66 4.64
C ARG A 66 1.08 -11.12 4.25
N ILE A 67 -0.13 -11.46 3.81
CA ILE A 67 -0.46 -12.83 3.36
C ILE A 67 0.36 -13.19 2.11
N LEU A 68 0.49 -12.25 1.17
CA LEU A 68 1.33 -12.43 -0.02
C LEU A 68 2.78 -12.75 0.37
N MET A 69 3.36 -11.95 1.28
CA MET A 69 4.75 -12.11 1.72
C MET A 69 5.00 -13.44 2.44
N SER A 70 4.05 -13.88 3.28
CA SER A 70 4.15 -15.21 3.92
C SER A 70 4.20 -16.33 2.88
N LYS A 71 3.41 -16.21 1.80
CA LYS A 71 3.35 -17.22 0.74
C LYS A 71 4.54 -17.21 -0.21
N VAL A 72 5.12 -16.03 -0.45
CA VAL A 72 6.42 -15.91 -1.14
C VAL A 72 7.49 -16.64 -0.36
N ASN A 73 7.54 -16.44 0.95
CA ASN A 73 8.56 -17.07 1.80
C ASN A 73 8.45 -18.60 1.78
N GLU A 74 7.24 -19.15 1.89
CA GLU A 74 7.01 -20.61 1.79
C GLU A 74 7.43 -21.17 0.42
N ASN A 75 6.93 -20.59 -0.67
CA ASN A 75 7.20 -21.11 -2.02
C ASN A 75 8.67 -20.97 -2.42
N CYS A 76 9.27 -19.81 -2.18
CA CYS A 76 10.64 -19.56 -2.61
C CYS A 76 11.66 -20.31 -1.75
N PHE A 77 11.38 -20.54 -0.47
CA PHE A 77 12.26 -21.36 0.36
C PHE A 77 12.24 -22.83 -0.06
N ASP A 78 11.04 -23.40 -0.26
CA ASP A 78 10.88 -24.81 -0.68
C ASP A 78 11.53 -25.09 -2.05
N HIS A 79 11.46 -24.14 -2.97
CA HIS A 79 12.06 -24.28 -4.30
C HIS A 79 13.56 -23.97 -4.36
N CYS A 80 14.05 -23.02 -3.57
CA CYS A 80 15.44 -22.54 -3.69
C CYS A 80 16.40 -23.12 -2.65
N ILE A 81 15.92 -23.69 -1.53
CA ILE A 81 16.76 -24.17 -0.43
C ILE A 81 16.60 -25.69 -0.25
N PRO A 82 17.37 -26.52 -0.99
CA PRO A 82 17.29 -27.97 -0.89
C PRO A 82 17.92 -28.55 0.40
N ALA A 83 18.86 -27.82 1.01
CA ALA A 83 19.50 -28.20 2.26
C ALA A 83 19.67 -26.96 3.15
N PRO A 84 18.85 -26.80 4.20
CA PRO A 84 18.92 -25.63 5.07
C PRO A 84 20.25 -25.64 5.85
N GLY A 85 21.04 -24.58 5.69
CA GLY A 85 22.28 -24.34 6.43
C GLY A 85 22.28 -22.97 7.11
N ASN A 86 23.34 -22.66 7.84
CA ASN A 86 23.47 -21.39 8.57
C ASN A 86 23.77 -20.19 7.65
N THR A 87 24.10 -20.45 6.38
CA THR A 87 24.40 -19.42 5.38
C THR A 87 23.79 -19.78 4.04
N LEU A 88 23.28 -18.76 3.34
CA LEU A 88 22.85 -18.89 1.96
C LEU A 88 24.06 -18.89 1.02
N SER A 89 24.16 -19.88 0.16
CA SER A 89 25.12 -19.86 -0.95
C SER A 89 24.72 -18.80 -1.98
N SER A 90 25.67 -18.36 -2.81
CA SER A 90 25.39 -17.37 -3.87
C SER A 90 24.30 -17.84 -4.83
N LYS A 91 24.21 -19.15 -5.10
CA LYS A 91 23.16 -19.73 -5.96
C LYS A 91 21.77 -19.65 -5.31
N GLU A 92 21.68 -19.93 -4.02
CA GLU A 92 20.43 -19.85 -3.27
C GLU A 92 19.93 -18.41 -3.16
N SER A 93 20.83 -17.46 -2.90
CA SER A 93 20.51 -16.03 -2.87
C SER A 93 20.00 -15.51 -4.23
N GLN A 94 20.66 -15.92 -5.32
CA GLN A 94 20.23 -15.56 -6.67
C GLN A 94 18.90 -16.22 -7.05
N CYS A 95 18.67 -17.47 -6.64
CA CYS A 95 17.39 -18.16 -6.82
C CYS A 95 16.27 -17.44 -6.07
N LEU A 96 16.47 -17.09 -4.80
CA LEU A 96 15.48 -16.37 -3.99
C LEU A 96 15.09 -15.03 -4.62
N SER A 97 16.07 -14.28 -5.11
CA SER A 97 15.86 -13.00 -5.79
C SER A 97 14.98 -13.17 -7.03
N SER A 98 15.31 -14.15 -7.88
CA SER A 98 14.51 -14.44 -9.09
C SER A 98 13.14 -15.03 -8.76
N CYS A 99 13.03 -15.85 -7.72
CA CYS A 99 11.76 -16.44 -7.30
C CYS A 99 10.78 -15.38 -6.84
N MET A 100 11.23 -14.42 -6.03
CA MET A 100 10.37 -13.35 -5.52
C MET A 100 9.82 -12.49 -6.65
N GLU A 101 10.65 -12.10 -7.62
CA GLU A 101 10.23 -11.35 -8.81
C GLU A 101 9.18 -12.12 -9.63
N LYS A 102 9.48 -13.38 -9.97
CA LYS A 102 8.56 -14.24 -10.73
C LYS A 102 7.25 -14.52 -10.00
N TYR A 103 7.29 -14.69 -8.68
CA TYR A 103 6.10 -14.96 -7.89
C TYR A 103 5.15 -13.76 -7.88
N ILE A 104 5.69 -12.54 -7.75
CA ILE A 104 4.88 -11.31 -7.79
C ILE A 104 4.24 -11.15 -9.17
N ASP A 105 4.97 -11.41 -10.25
CA ASP A 105 4.43 -11.36 -11.62
C ASP A 105 3.31 -12.39 -11.85
N ALA A 106 3.53 -13.63 -11.38
CA ALA A 106 2.53 -14.68 -11.44
C ALA A 106 1.28 -14.29 -10.65
N TRP A 107 1.44 -13.78 -9.43
CA TRP A 107 0.33 -13.35 -8.59
C TRP A 107 -0.47 -12.20 -9.22
N ASN A 108 0.21 -11.19 -9.78
CA ASN A 108 -0.44 -10.08 -10.47
C ASN A 108 -1.27 -10.56 -11.67
N THR A 109 -0.74 -11.52 -12.43
CA THR A 109 -1.41 -12.11 -13.59
C THR A 109 -2.65 -12.90 -13.16
N VAL A 110 -2.50 -13.80 -12.18
CA VAL A 110 -3.60 -14.59 -11.64
C VAL A 110 -4.68 -13.68 -11.05
N SER A 111 -4.30 -12.65 -10.30
CA SER A 111 -5.23 -11.68 -9.70
C SER A 111 -6.08 -10.99 -10.76
N ARG A 112 -5.47 -10.49 -11.84
CA ARG A 112 -6.20 -9.87 -12.97
C ARG A 112 -7.16 -10.84 -13.64
N THR A 113 -6.70 -12.05 -13.95
CA THR A 113 -7.54 -13.07 -14.59
C THR A 113 -8.68 -13.52 -13.68
N TYR A 114 -8.42 -13.68 -12.39
CA TYR A 114 -9.40 -14.09 -11.38
C TYR A 114 -10.48 -13.02 -11.21
N MET A 115 -10.10 -11.75 -11.05
CA MET A 115 -11.06 -10.64 -10.99
C MET A 115 -11.87 -10.51 -12.28
N GLY A 116 -11.24 -10.70 -13.44
CA GLY A 116 -11.94 -10.72 -14.72
C GLY A 116 -12.98 -11.83 -14.84
N ARG A 117 -12.71 -13.02 -14.26
CA ARG A 117 -13.70 -14.11 -14.18
C ARG A 117 -14.84 -13.76 -13.21
N ILE A 118 -14.54 -13.25 -12.02
CA ILE A 118 -15.56 -12.84 -11.04
C ILE A 118 -16.50 -11.79 -11.63
N GLN A 119 -16.00 -10.81 -12.38
CA GLN A 119 -16.87 -9.79 -13.00
C GLN A 119 -17.80 -10.40 -14.06
N ARG A 120 -17.31 -11.39 -14.81
CA ARG A 120 -18.09 -12.07 -15.85
C ARG A 120 -19.11 -13.04 -15.27
N GLU A 121 -18.79 -13.71 -14.16
CA GLU A 121 -19.67 -14.66 -13.47
C GLU A 121 -20.63 -13.95 -12.50
N GLY A 122 -20.19 -12.88 -11.83
CA GLY A 122 -20.99 -12.05 -10.93
C GLY A 122 -21.88 -11.02 -11.63
N GLY A 123 -21.63 -10.71 -12.91
CA GLY A 123 -22.48 -9.83 -13.72
C GLY A 123 -23.55 -10.57 -14.55
N GLY A 124 -23.56 -11.91 -14.53
CA GLY A 124 -24.41 -12.73 -15.42
C GLY A 124 -25.62 -13.38 -14.77
N GLY A 125 -25.80 -13.29 -13.45
CA GLY A 125 -26.96 -13.86 -12.79
C GLY A 125 -26.98 -13.49 -11.30
N LEU A 126 -28.11 -12.91 -10.87
CA LEU A 126 -28.48 -12.67 -9.47
C LEU A 126 -27.92 -11.43 -8.76
N ILE A 127 -28.03 -10.21 -9.29
CA ILE A 127 -28.35 -9.03 -8.44
C ILE A 127 -29.21 -8.05 -9.25
N GLY A 128 -30.48 -8.40 -9.40
CA GLY A 128 -31.53 -7.40 -9.60
C GLY A 128 -31.90 -6.81 -8.23
N GLY A 129 -31.89 -5.48 -8.12
CA GLY A 129 -32.52 -4.77 -7.01
C GLY A 129 -32.06 -3.32 -6.86
N PRO A 130 -32.94 -2.32 -7.04
CA PRO A 130 -32.68 -0.94 -6.65
C PRO A 130 -33.08 -0.74 -5.17
N GLN A 131 -32.21 -0.08 -4.40
CA GLN A 131 -32.55 0.91 -3.38
C GLN A 131 -31.31 1.73 -3.05
#